data_AF-A0A067ES65-F1
#
_entry.id   AF-A0A067ES65-F1
#
_cell.length_a   1.000
_cell.length_b   1.000
_cell.length_c   1.000
_cell.angle_alpha   90.00
_cell.angle_beta   90.00
_cell.angle_gamma   90.00
#
_symmetry.space_group_name_H-M   'P 1'
#
loop_
_entity.id
_entity.type
_entity.pdbx_description
1 polymer ?
#
loop_
_entity_poly.entity_id
_entity_poly.type
_entity_poly.pdbx_seq_one_letter_code
_entity_poly.pdbx_strand_id
1 'polypeptide(L)'
;VRGSIPLLWEQIVDLSYKPRLKIINHDQTPKVVERHFHDLLQRYGEIVAVDLTDKHGDEGQLSAAYAAEMQKLPNVRYVSFDFHHVCGTSNFDKLQVLYDQIQQEFDNQGYLLIDTEGNILEEQKGVIRSNCIDCLDRTNVTQSYLAQKSLSLQLQRIGILSCTKCISMFSEECGKFRTLWAEQGDEISIEYAGTYALKGDLVRYGKQTISGLIRDGMSSLSRYYLNNFQDGVRQDAMDLISGHYTVNRNSPSPFQLNGFESFS
;
A
#
# COMPACT_ATOMS: atom_id res chain seq x y z
N VAL A 1 1.14 6.86 -4.82
CA VAL A 1 -0.23 6.31 -4.63
C VAL A 1 -0.16 4.85 -4.17
N ARG A 2 -1.19 4.32 -3.50
CA ARG A 2 -1.31 2.88 -3.18
C ARG A 2 -2.62 2.31 -3.72
N GLY A 3 -2.65 1.00 -3.94
CA GLY A 3 -3.88 0.27 -4.25
C GLY A 3 -3.64 -1.22 -4.43
N SER A 4 -4.73 -1.99 -4.48
CA SER A 4 -4.70 -3.42 -4.75
C SER A 4 -4.11 -3.75 -6.12
N ILE A 5 -3.64 -4.98 -6.30
CA ILE A 5 -3.19 -5.48 -7.61
C ILE A 5 -4.39 -5.41 -8.58
N PRO A 6 -4.28 -4.75 -9.75
CA PRO A 6 -5.39 -4.44 -10.64
C PRO A 6 -5.75 -5.65 -11.53
N LEU A 7 -5.74 -6.84 -10.94
CA LEU A 7 -6.18 -8.08 -11.56
C LEU A 7 -7.55 -8.46 -11.01
N LEU A 8 -8.23 -9.38 -11.70
CA LEU A 8 -9.40 -10.05 -11.15
C LEU A 8 -8.92 -11.22 -10.28
N TRP A 9 -9.04 -11.08 -8.97
CA TRP A 9 -8.67 -12.10 -7.99
C TRP A 9 -9.59 -12.00 -6.77
N GLU A 10 -9.72 -13.12 -6.07
CA GLU A 10 -10.53 -13.23 -4.86
C GLU A 10 -9.71 -13.86 -3.73
N GLN A 11 -10.03 -13.45 -2.51
CA GLN A 11 -9.56 -14.06 -1.28
C GLN A 11 -10.78 -14.27 -0.38
N ILE A 12 -11.31 -15.49 -0.40
CA ILE A 12 -12.52 -15.81 0.37
C ILE A 12 -12.09 -16.17 1.79
N VAL A 13 -12.66 -15.47 2.77
CA VAL A 13 -12.42 -15.72 4.18
C VAL A 13 -12.99 -17.09 4.57
N ASP A 14 -12.13 -17.99 5.06
CA ASP A 14 -12.47 -19.39 5.37
C ASP A 14 -12.04 -19.84 6.78
N LEU A 15 -11.93 -18.90 7.73
CA LEU A 15 -11.37 -19.10 9.08
C LEU A 15 -9.90 -19.52 9.12
N SER A 16 -9.24 -19.71 7.97
CA SER A 16 -7.79 -19.92 7.94
C SER A 16 -7.06 -18.64 8.36
N TYR A 17 -5.90 -18.81 9.00
CA TYR A 17 -5.04 -17.68 9.36
C TYR A 17 -4.62 -16.84 8.13
N LYS A 18 -4.36 -17.51 7.00
CA LYS A 18 -4.15 -16.89 5.69
C LYS A 18 -5.05 -17.57 4.66
N PRO A 19 -6.19 -16.96 4.30
CA PRO A 19 -7.08 -17.53 3.29
C PRO A 19 -6.39 -17.59 1.92
N ARG A 20 -6.71 -18.59 1.12
CA ARG A 20 -6.07 -18.82 -0.19
C ARG A 20 -6.44 -17.73 -1.18
N LEU A 21 -5.46 -17.31 -1.99
CA LEU A 21 -5.69 -16.39 -3.09
C LEU A 21 -6.04 -17.17 -4.35
N LYS A 22 -7.05 -16.70 -5.08
CA LYS A 22 -7.46 -17.30 -6.34
C LYS A 22 -7.56 -16.24 -7.43
N ILE A 23 -6.80 -16.43 -8.49
CA ILE A 23 -6.85 -15.60 -9.68
C ILE A 23 -8.08 -15.99 -10.50
N ILE A 24 -8.91 -15.00 -10.83
CA ILE A 24 -10.07 -15.19 -11.69
C ILE A 24 -9.61 -15.01 -13.13
N ASN A 25 -9.44 -16.12 -13.84
CA ASN A 25 -9.11 -16.12 -15.25
C ASN A 25 -10.33 -15.65 -16.05
N HIS A 26 -10.30 -14.41 -16.51
CA HIS A 26 -11.38 -13.80 -17.27
C HIS A 26 -10.81 -13.00 -18.45
N ASP A 27 -11.47 -13.09 -19.60
CA ASP A 27 -11.00 -12.49 -20.86
C ASP A 27 -10.90 -10.96 -20.81
N GLN A 28 -11.58 -10.33 -19.84
CA GLN A 28 -11.53 -8.88 -19.63
C GLN A 28 -10.38 -8.42 -18.74
N THR A 29 -9.65 -9.30 -18.06
CA THR A 29 -8.53 -8.91 -17.18
C THR A 29 -7.55 -7.94 -17.86
N PRO A 30 -7.09 -8.16 -19.11
CA PRO A 30 -6.21 -7.21 -19.78
C PRO A 30 -6.83 -5.82 -19.95
N LYS A 31 -8.14 -5.74 -20.25
CA LYS A 31 -8.86 -4.47 -20.40
C LYS A 31 -9.01 -3.74 -19.07
N VAL A 32 -9.20 -4.47 -17.98
CA VAL A 32 -9.27 -3.90 -16.62
C VAL A 32 -7.93 -3.28 -16.25
N VAL A 33 -6.83 -4.00 -16.45
CA VAL A 33 -5.47 -3.52 -16.16
C VAL A 33 -5.14 -2.30 -17.03
N GLU A 34 -5.42 -2.36 -18.34
CA GLU A 34 -5.22 -1.24 -19.27
C GLU A 34 -6.03 -0.02 -18.86
N ARG A 35 -7.32 -0.17 -18.56
CA ARG A 35 -8.18 0.93 -18.13
C ARG A 35 -7.68 1.56 -16.84
N HIS A 36 -7.32 0.74 -15.85
CA HIS A 36 -6.81 1.19 -14.56
C HIS A 36 -5.56 2.07 -14.74
N PHE A 37 -4.60 1.63 -15.55
CA PHE A 37 -3.39 2.41 -15.78
C PHE A 37 -3.59 3.60 -16.71
N HIS A 38 -4.52 3.53 -17.67
CA HIS A 38 -4.91 4.67 -18.48
C HIS A 38 -5.45 5.81 -17.60
N ASP A 39 -6.35 5.50 -16.66
CA ASP A 39 -6.91 6.49 -15.74
C ASP A 39 -5.83 7.10 -14.81
N LEU A 40 -4.85 6.29 -14.39
CA LEU A 40 -3.71 6.78 -13.60
C LEU A 40 -2.77 7.68 -14.41
N LEU A 41 -2.43 7.28 -15.64
CA LEU A 41 -1.57 8.07 -16.54
C LEU A 41 -2.22 9.43 -16.84
N GLN A 42 -3.54 9.45 -17.06
CA GLN A 42 -4.27 10.69 -17.33
C GLN A 42 -4.28 11.64 -16.13
N ARG A 43 -4.36 11.10 -14.89
CA ARG A 43 -4.44 11.93 -13.67
C ARG A 43 -3.09 12.38 -13.16
N TYR A 44 -2.08 11.53 -13.25
CA TYR A 44 -0.82 11.72 -12.54
C TYR A 44 0.39 11.85 -13.45
N GLY A 45 0.27 11.57 -14.75
CA GLY A 45 1.41 11.52 -15.66
C GLY A 45 2.16 10.18 -15.55
N GLU A 46 3.48 10.21 -15.55
CA GLU A 46 4.33 9.01 -15.55
C GLU A 46 4.05 8.10 -14.35
N ILE A 47 3.91 6.79 -14.58
CA ILE A 47 3.63 5.82 -13.52
C ILE A 47 4.76 4.80 -13.39
N VAL A 48 5.26 4.66 -12.16
CA VAL A 48 6.12 3.53 -11.75
C VAL A 48 5.31 2.63 -10.83
N ALA A 49 4.95 1.43 -11.30
CA ALA A 49 4.24 0.42 -10.54
C ALA A 49 5.22 -0.49 -9.79
N VAL A 50 5.26 -0.35 -8.46
CA VAL A 50 6.09 -1.15 -7.56
C VAL A 50 5.23 -2.22 -6.89
N ASP A 51 5.55 -3.48 -7.18
CA ASP A 51 4.91 -4.65 -6.61
C ASP A 51 5.76 -5.21 -5.46
N LEU A 52 5.21 -5.15 -4.23
CA LEU A 52 5.87 -5.54 -2.98
C LEU A 52 5.46 -6.94 -2.48
N THR A 53 4.86 -7.74 -3.35
CA THR A 53 4.41 -9.10 -3.03
C THR A 53 5.59 -10.06 -2.82
N ASP A 54 5.34 -11.10 -2.02
CA ASP A 54 6.26 -12.23 -1.89
C ASP A 54 6.30 -13.00 -3.23
N LYS A 55 7.48 -13.44 -3.65
CA LYS A 55 7.64 -14.21 -4.90
C LYS A 55 7.30 -15.69 -4.74
N HIS A 56 6.96 -16.14 -3.54
CA HIS A 56 6.61 -17.52 -3.23
C HIS A 56 5.12 -17.71 -2.90
N GLY A 57 4.65 -18.95 -3.03
CA GLY A 57 3.29 -19.35 -2.69
C GLY A 57 2.22 -18.66 -3.56
N ASP A 58 1.08 -18.40 -2.95
CA ASP A 58 -0.08 -17.79 -3.62
C ASP A 58 0.18 -16.33 -4.05
N GLU A 59 0.96 -15.58 -3.26
CA GLU A 59 1.41 -14.22 -3.62
C GLU A 59 2.27 -14.23 -4.88
N GLY A 60 3.19 -15.19 -4.98
CA GLY A 60 4.06 -15.33 -6.15
C GLY A 60 3.29 -15.60 -7.43
N GLN A 61 2.23 -16.41 -7.38
CA GLN A 61 1.35 -16.66 -8.53
C GLN A 61 0.64 -15.38 -8.98
N LEU A 62 0.13 -14.58 -8.04
CA LEU A 62 -0.51 -13.32 -8.36
C LEU A 62 0.48 -12.28 -8.89
N SER A 63 1.68 -12.20 -8.30
CA SER A 63 2.77 -11.34 -8.78
C SER A 63 3.18 -11.70 -10.21
N ALA A 64 3.30 -13.00 -10.51
CA ALA A 64 3.63 -13.47 -11.86
C ALA A 64 2.54 -13.12 -12.88
N ALA A 65 1.27 -13.32 -12.53
CA ALA A 65 0.15 -12.93 -13.39
C ALA A 65 0.13 -11.40 -13.62
N TYR A 66 0.43 -10.63 -12.58
CA TYR A 66 0.45 -9.17 -12.69
C TYR A 66 1.60 -8.70 -13.56
N ALA A 67 2.80 -9.27 -13.37
CA ALA A 67 3.96 -9.01 -14.23
C ALA A 67 3.67 -9.33 -15.71
N ALA A 68 2.94 -10.41 -15.99
CA ALA A 68 2.56 -10.78 -17.36
C ALA A 68 1.61 -9.76 -18.02
N GLU A 69 0.67 -9.18 -17.27
CA GLU A 69 -0.17 -8.09 -17.79
C GLU A 69 0.60 -6.78 -17.93
N MET A 70 1.50 -6.47 -16.99
CA MET A 70 2.32 -5.25 -17.04
C MET A 70 3.28 -5.23 -18.23
N GLN A 71 3.77 -6.38 -18.69
CA GLN A 71 4.58 -6.47 -19.91
C GLN A 71 3.85 -5.97 -21.17
N LYS A 72 2.51 -5.97 -21.16
CA LYS A 72 1.68 -5.50 -22.28
C LYS A 72 1.47 -3.98 -22.26
N LEU A 73 1.89 -3.31 -21.19
CA LEU A 73 1.73 -1.86 -20.99
C LEU A 73 3.09 -1.14 -21.09
N PRO A 74 3.57 -0.79 -22.30
CA PRO A 74 4.89 -0.19 -22.48
C PRO A 74 5.04 1.21 -21.84
N ASN A 75 3.92 1.88 -21.56
CA ASN A 75 3.89 3.23 -21.01
C ASN A 75 3.95 3.26 -19.48
N VAL A 76 4.08 2.10 -18.82
CA VAL A 76 4.16 2.00 -17.35
C VAL A 76 5.39 1.21 -16.95
N ARG A 77 6.24 1.81 -16.12
CA ARG A 77 7.42 1.13 -15.58
C ARG A 77 6.99 0.19 -14.46
N TYR A 78 7.16 -1.12 -14.64
CA TYR A 78 6.86 -2.12 -13.61
C TYR A 78 8.13 -2.62 -12.90
N VAL A 79 8.11 -2.65 -11.57
CA VAL A 79 9.20 -3.12 -10.71
C VAL A 79 8.67 -4.12 -9.69
N SER A 80 9.14 -5.37 -9.77
CA SER A 80 8.84 -6.43 -8.80
C SER A 80 9.92 -6.50 -7.74
N PHE A 81 9.56 -6.18 -6.50
CA PHE A 81 10.47 -6.12 -5.36
C PHE A 81 9.97 -7.01 -4.22
N ASP A 82 10.68 -8.11 -3.98
CA ASP A 82 10.34 -9.04 -2.90
C ASP A 82 10.68 -8.41 -1.54
N PHE A 83 9.69 -7.74 -0.96
CA PHE A 83 9.88 -6.98 0.27
C PHE A 83 10.24 -7.91 1.45
N HIS A 84 9.66 -9.11 1.51
CA HIS A 84 9.91 -10.05 2.60
C HIS A 84 11.33 -10.60 2.55
N HIS A 85 11.76 -11.06 1.38
CA HIS A 85 13.10 -11.58 1.19
C HIS A 85 14.17 -10.49 1.41
N VAL A 86 13.94 -9.31 0.85
CA VAL A 86 14.92 -8.23 0.91
C VAL A 86 14.91 -7.58 2.30
N CYS A 87 13.80 -6.99 2.74
CA CYS A 87 13.76 -6.17 3.96
C CYS A 87 13.62 -6.99 5.26
N GLY A 88 13.10 -8.22 5.18
CA GLY A 88 12.89 -9.09 6.35
C GLY A 88 12.07 -8.41 7.46
N THR A 89 12.49 -8.59 8.71
CA THR A 89 11.83 -8.04 9.89
C THR A 89 12.29 -6.64 10.30
N SER A 90 13.44 -6.12 9.84
CA SER A 90 14.01 -4.96 10.54
C SER A 90 14.99 -4.05 9.79
N ASN A 91 15.05 -4.04 8.46
CA ASN A 91 16.06 -3.21 7.79
C ASN A 91 15.50 -2.21 6.77
N PHE A 92 15.31 -0.97 7.25
CA PHE A 92 14.90 0.18 6.45
C PHE A 92 15.94 0.54 5.37
N ASP A 93 17.23 0.28 5.62
CA ASP A 93 18.32 0.64 4.70
C ASP A 93 18.29 -0.20 3.42
N LYS A 94 17.70 -1.40 3.47
CA LYS A 94 17.59 -2.27 2.30
C LYS A 94 16.60 -1.76 1.25
N LEU A 95 15.75 -0.80 1.59
CA LEU A 95 14.92 -0.09 0.60
C LEU A 95 15.75 0.78 -0.34
N GLN A 96 17.03 1.04 -0.02
CA GLN A 96 17.96 1.64 -0.98
C GLN A 96 18.05 0.80 -2.26
N VAL A 97 17.98 -0.54 -2.17
CA VAL A 97 18.00 -1.44 -3.34
C VAL A 97 16.79 -1.22 -4.25
N LEU A 98 15.62 -0.92 -3.68
CA LEU A 98 14.44 -0.55 -4.46
C LEU A 98 14.63 0.86 -5.04
N TYR A 99 15.09 1.81 -4.24
CA TYR A 99 15.31 3.18 -4.69
C TYR A 99 16.29 3.26 -5.86
N ASP A 100 17.41 2.55 -5.79
CA ASP A 100 18.42 2.51 -6.85
C ASP A 100 17.84 2.02 -8.20
N GLN A 101 16.79 1.19 -8.17
CA GLN A 101 16.11 0.70 -9.38
C GLN A 101 15.13 1.69 -10.00
N ILE A 102 14.64 2.67 -9.22
CA ILE A 102 13.60 3.62 -9.63
C ILE A 102 14.04 5.08 -9.49
N GLN A 103 15.31 5.33 -9.14
CA GLN A 103 15.79 6.66 -8.82
C GLN A 103 15.63 7.61 -10.00
N GLN A 104 15.96 7.14 -11.21
CA GLN A 104 15.86 7.96 -12.41
C GLN A 104 14.42 8.44 -12.63
N GLU A 105 13.46 7.52 -12.55
CA GLU A 105 12.04 7.85 -12.68
C GLU A 105 11.58 8.73 -11.50
N PHE A 106 12.00 8.44 -10.27
CA PHE A 106 11.67 9.25 -9.09
C PHE A 106 12.13 10.71 -9.23
N ASP A 107 13.36 10.93 -9.69
CA ASP A 107 13.92 12.26 -9.90
C ASP A 107 13.20 12.98 -11.06
N ASN A 108 12.84 12.27 -12.12
CA ASN A 108 12.07 12.81 -13.26
C ASN A 108 10.64 13.20 -12.89
N GLN A 109 9.98 12.41 -12.04
CA GLN A 109 8.63 12.66 -11.55
C GLN A 109 8.56 13.93 -10.69
N GLY A 110 9.62 14.22 -9.93
CA GLY A 110 9.77 15.44 -9.17
C GLY A 110 8.67 15.67 -8.13
N TYR A 111 8.46 16.93 -7.76
CA TYR A 111 7.47 17.37 -6.80
C TYR A 111 6.98 18.78 -7.16
N LEU A 112 5.79 19.12 -6.68
CA LEU A 112 5.25 20.47 -6.81
C LEU A 112 6.09 21.46 -6.00
N LEU A 113 6.55 22.53 -6.64
CA LEU A 113 7.25 23.63 -6.00
C LEU A 113 6.57 24.95 -6.37
N ILE A 114 6.18 25.71 -5.35
CA ILE A 114 5.53 27.01 -5.48
C ILE A 114 6.39 28.03 -4.71
N ASP A 115 6.64 29.18 -5.33
CA ASP A 115 7.36 30.27 -4.68
C ASP A 115 6.48 31.05 -3.69
N THR A 116 7.07 32.06 -3.03
CA THR A 116 6.35 32.91 -2.07
C THR A 116 5.28 33.80 -2.70
N GLU A 117 5.34 34.00 -4.01
CA GLU A 117 4.39 34.81 -4.79
C GLU A 117 3.23 33.96 -5.33
N GLY A 118 3.30 32.63 -5.18
CA GLY A 118 2.30 31.68 -5.66
C GLY A 118 2.56 31.18 -7.08
N ASN A 119 3.71 31.49 -7.69
CA ASN A 119 4.06 30.98 -9.01
C ASN A 119 4.52 29.53 -8.91
N ILE A 120 4.04 28.69 -9.83
CA ILE A 120 4.48 27.30 -9.95
C ILE A 120 5.85 27.29 -10.61
N LEU A 121 6.87 26.86 -9.86
CA LEU A 121 8.24 26.70 -10.35
C LEU A 121 8.48 25.31 -10.93
N GLU A 122 7.83 24.28 -10.37
CA GLU A 122 7.90 22.90 -10.83
C GLU A 122 6.56 22.21 -10.59
N GLU A 123 6.17 21.35 -11.53
CA GLU A 123 5.02 20.47 -11.37
C GLU A 123 5.49 19.02 -11.17
N GLN A 124 4.75 18.27 -10.36
CA GLN A 124 4.94 16.82 -10.26
C GLN A 124 4.42 16.16 -11.55
N LYS A 125 5.29 15.39 -12.24
CA LYS A 125 5.04 14.82 -13.57
C LYS A 125 4.68 13.33 -13.54
N GLY A 126 4.66 12.72 -12.36
CA GLY A 126 4.36 11.31 -12.20
C GLY A 126 4.26 10.86 -10.75
N VAL A 127 3.91 9.59 -10.56
CA VAL A 127 3.80 8.97 -9.25
C VAL A 127 4.37 7.55 -9.22
N ILE A 128 4.89 7.17 -8.06
CA ILE A 128 5.12 5.78 -7.72
C ILE A 128 3.81 5.20 -7.16
N ARG A 129 3.33 4.12 -7.77
CA ARG A 129 2.21 3.31 -7.31
C ARG A 129 2.74 2.05 -6.63
N SER A 130 2.54 1.90 -5.34
CA SER A 130 2.91 0.69 -4.59
C SER A 130 1.71 -0.20 -4.33
N ASN A 131 1.83 -1.50 -4.54
CA ASN A 131 0.84 -2.50 -4.13
C ASN A 131 1.46 -3.57 -3.21
N CYS A 132 0.60 -4.24 -2.46
CA CYS A 132 0.88 -5.41 -1.63
C CYS A 132 -0.42 -6.24 -1.54
N ILE A 133 -0.34 -7.54 -1.22
CA ILE A 133 -1.54 -8.35 -0.96
C ILE A 133 -2.07 -8.10 0.45
N ASP A 134 -1.15 -8.01 1.41
CA ASP A 134 -1.45 -7.87 2.82
C ASP A 134 -1.51 -6.39 3.18
N CYS A 135 -2.11 -6.15 4.34
CA CYS A 135 -2.14 -4.89 5.10
C CYS A 135 -1.09 -3.83 4.75
N LEU A 136 -1.54 -2.58 4.97
CA LEU A 136 -0.86 -1.31 4.76
C LEU A 136 0.67 -1.30 4.98
N ASP A 137 1.17 -2.13 5.88
CA ASP A 137 2.50 -2.15 6.47
C ASP A 137 3.65 -2.11 5.43
N ARG A 138 3.67 -2.99 4.42
CA ARG A 138 4.74 -3.00 3.38
C ARG A 138 4.71 -1.71 2.53
N THR A 139 3.50 -1.26 2.19
CA THR A 139 3.30 -0.03 1.40
C THR A 139 3.63 1.22 2.20
N ASN A 140 3.30 1.27 3.50
CA ASN A 140 3.56 2.41 4.37
C ASN A 140 5.06 2.59 4.60
N VAL A 141 5.76 1.48 4.85
CA VAL A 141 7.22 1.48 4.98
C VAL A 141 7.88 1.98 3.69
N THR A 142 7.45 1.49 2.52
CA THR A 142 8.00 1.94 1.23
C THR A 142 7.69 3.42 0.95
N GLN A 143 6.45 3.86 1.20
CA GLN A 143 6.05 5.25 0.99
C GLN A 143 6.77 6.23 1.91
N SER A 144 6.92 5.88 3.20
CA SER A 144 7.66 6.71 4.16
C SER A 144 9.14 6.84 3.77
N TYR A 145 9.75 5.78 3.24
CA TYR A 145 11.11 5.83 2.70
C TYR A 145 11.23 6.79 1.50
N LEU A 146 10.34 6.68 0.52
CA LEU A 146 10.35 7.55 -0.66
C LEU A 146 10.06 9.01 -0.30
N ALA A 147 9.15 9.23 0.65
CA ALA A 147 8.88 10.56 1.18
C ALA A 147 10.10 11.15 1.90
N GLN A 148 10.89 10.32 2.60
CA GLN A 148 12.14 10.77 3.23
C GLN A 148 13.17 11.23 2.18
N LYS A 149 13.27 10.51 1.05
CA LYS A 149 14.12 10.91 -0.09
C LYS A 149 13.64 12.23 -0.70
N SER A 150 12.34 12.35 -0.98
CA SER A 150 11.74 13.58 -1.53
C SER A 150 11.98 14.79 -0.61
N LEU A 151 11.72 14.64 0.69
CA LEU A 151 11.95 15.69 1.68
C LEU A 151 13.43 16.09 1.75
N SER A 152 14.35 15.13 1.66
CA SER A 152 15.79 15.43 1.64
C SER A 152 16.17 16.25 0.41
N LEU A 153 15.66 15.90 -0.78
CA LEU A 153 15.88 16.68 -2.00
C LEU A 153 15.31 18.10 -1.90
N GLN A 154 14.12 18.25 -1.31
CA GLN A 154 13.50 19.56 -1.07
C GLN A 154 14.35 20.42 -0.14
N LEU A 155 14.78 19.87 1.00
CA LEU A 155 15.62 20.58 1.97
C LEU A 155 16.99 20.96 1.41
N GLN A 156 17.55 20.15 0.53
CA GLN A 156 18.78 20.47 -0.20
C GLN A 156 18.55 21.62 -1.19
N ARG A 157 17.45 21.59 -1.95
CA ARG A 157 17.13 22.61 -2.96
C ARG A 157 16.94 24.00 -2.35
N ILE A 158 16.36 24.09 -1.16
CA ILE A 158 16.19 25.36 -0.43
C ILE A 158 17.39 25.77 0.42
N GLY A 159 18.49 25.01 0.37
CA GLY A 159 19.75 25.34 1.04
C GLY A 159 19.79 25.07 2.55
N ILE A 160 18.81 24.36 3.11
CA ILE A 160 18.84 23.92 4.52
C ILE A 160 19.85 22.78 4.71
N LEU A 161 19.90 21.85 3.75
CA LEU A 161 20.87 20.75 3.74
C LEU A 161 21.91 20.94 2.63
N SER A 162 23.15 20.52 2.89
CA SER A 162 24.14 20.35 1.82
C SER A 162 23.80 19.13 0.96
N CYS A 163 24.23 19.11 -0.30
CA CYS A 163 23.97 18.02 -1.26
C CYS A 163 24.41 16.62 -0.78
N THR A 164 25.32 16.56 0.20
CA THR A 164 25.83 15.32 0.81
C THR A 164 25.04 14.86 2.04
N LYS A 165 24.12 15.67 2.57
CA LYS A 165 23.38 15.38 3.80
C LYS A 165 21.96 14.93 3.52
N CYS A 166 21.47 14.01 4.34
CA CYS A 166 20.10 13.50 4.31
C CYS A 166 19.42 13.82 5.64
N ILE A 167 18.09 13.96 5.67
CA ILE A 167 17.34 14.17 6.91
C ILE A 167 17.57 13.05 7.93
N SER A 168 17.89 11.83 7.46
CA SER A 168 18.21 10.69 8.33
C SER A 168 19.45 10.93 9.22
N MET A 169 20.31 11.89 8.88
CA MET A 169 21.47 12.27 9.71
C MET A 169 21.09 13.14 10.92
N PHE A 170 19.86 13.67 10.96
CA PHE A 170 19.36 14.56 12.01
C PHE A 170 18.33 13.80 12.84
N SER A 171 18.75 13.30 14.00
CA SER A 171 17.96 12.34 14.78
C SER A 171 16.62 12.89 15.26
N GLU A 172 16.54 14.17 15.61
CA GLU A 172 15.31 14.78 16.13
C GLU A 172 14.28 14.98 15.02
N GLU A 173 14.67 15.60 13.91
CA GLU A 173 13.83 15.88 12.74
C GLU A 173 13.41 14.57 12.07
N CYS A 174 14.34 13.63 11.91
CA CYS A 174 14.03 12.31 11.41
C CYS A 174 13.07 11.56 12.35
N GLY A 175 13.19 11.76 13.67
CA GLY A 175 12.26 11.22 14.65
C GLY A 175 10.84 11.76 14.47
N LYS A 176 10.68 13.08 14.30
CA LYS A 176 9.38 13.72 14.03
C LYS A 176 8.75 13.19 12.74
N PHE A 177 9.53 13.12 11.67
CA PHE A 177 9.09 12.56 10.38
C PHE A 177 8.61 11.11 10.51
N ARG A 178 9.37 10.28 11.21
CA ARG A 178 9.04 8.86 11.43
C ARG A 178 7.78 8.69 12.28
N THR A 179 7.61 9.52 13.31
CA THR A 179 6.38 9.51 14.14
C THR A 179 5.16 9.85 13.30
N LEU A 180 5.23 10.90 12.48
CA LEU A 180 4.13 11.30 11.58
C LEU A 180 3.71 10.14 10.65
N TRP A 181 4.68 9.47 10.01
CA TRP A 181 4.38 8.34 9.12
C TRP A 181 3.88 7.08 9.84
N ALA A 182 4.30 6.88 11.10
CA ALA A 182 3.79 5.79 11.91
C ALA A 182 2.32 6.05 12.28
N GLU A 183 1.98 7.26 12.74
CA GLU A 183 0.61 7.68 13.07
C GLU A 183 -0.29 7.65 11.84
N GLN A 184 0.16 8.16 10.70
CA GLN A 184 -0.59 8.05 9.44
C GLN A 184 -0.85 6.58 9.05
N GLY A 185 0.13 5.70 9.25
CA GLY A 185 -0.02 4.28 9.02
C GLY A 185 -1.08 3.66 9.95
N ASP A 186 -1.02 4.02 11.22
CA ASP A 186 -1.96 3.59 12.25
C ASP A 186 -3.41 4.00 11.90
N GLU A 187 -3.65 5.26 11.56
CA GLU A 187 -4.99 5.76 11.19
C GLU A 187 -5.57 5.05 9.96
N ILE A 188 -4.76 4.84 8.92
CA ILE A 188 -5.25 4.16 7.71
C ILE A 188 -5.48 2.67 7.97
N SER A 189 -4.67 2.06 8.84
CA SER A 189 -4.89 0.67 9.25
C SER A 189 -6.16 0.53 10.09
N ILE A 190 -6.49 1.50 10.94
CA ILE A 190 -7.74 1.51 11.70
C ILE A 190 -8.94 1.57 10.76
N GLU A 191 -8.89 2.44 9.76
CA GLU A 191 -9.97 2.54 8.76
C GLU A 191 -10.14 1.24 7.96
N TYR A 192 -9.03 0.65 7.50
CA TYR A 192 -9.07 -0.52 6.62
C TYR A 192 -9.31 -1.84 7.36
N ALA A 193 -8.63 -2.04 8.48
CA ALA A 193 -8.58 -3.32 9.19
C ALA A 193 -9.19 -3.26 10.60
N GLY A 194 -9.60 -2.09 11.08
CA GLY A 194 -10.07 -1.88 12.46
C GLY A 194 -8.99 -2.04 13.53
N THR A 195 -7.72 -2.06 13.15
CA THR A 195 -6.58 -2.19 14.08
C THR A 195 -5.45 -1.24 13.69
N TYR A 196 -4.53 -0.99 14.61
CA TYR A 196 -3.25 -0.32 14.33
C TYR A 196 -2.42 -1.07 13.26
N ALA A 197 -1.49 -0.36 12.64
CA ALA A 197 -0.60 -0.91 11.62
C ALA A 197 0.41 -1.89 12.25
N LEU A 198 0.75 -2.98 11.56
CA LEU A 198 1.88 -3.81 11.99
C LEU A 198 3.17 -3.15 11.52
N LYS A 199 4.29 -3.49 12.17
CA LYS A 199 5.60 -2.89 11.87
C LYS A 199 5.63 -1.37 12.05
N GLY A 200 4.70 -0.78 12.82
CA GLY A 200 4.73 0.65 13.15
C GLY A 200 6.06 1.07 13.78
N ASP A 201 6.71 0.16 14.51
CA ASP A 201 8.04 0.39 15.09
C ASP A 201 9.17 0.45 14.04
N LEU A 202 9.05 -0.27 12.93
CA LEU A 202 10.02 -0.17 11.83
C LEU A 202 9.96 1.24 11.22
N VAL A 203 8.77 1.82 11.11
CA VAL A 203 8.58 3.21 10.65
C VAL A 203 9.07 4.19 11.73
N ARG A 204 8.61 4.03 12.98
CA ARG A 204 8.87 4.95 14.10
C ARG A 204 10.34 4.99 14.52
N TYR A 205 11.03 3.84 14.52
CA TYR A 205 12.39 3.71 15.06
C TYR A 205 13.42 3.21 14.05
N GLY A 206 13.01 2.82 12.83
CA GLY A 206 13.91 2.22 11.84
C GLY A 206 14.30 0.77 12.15
N LYS A 207 13.80 0.20 13.26
CA LYS A 207 14.04 -1.18 13.70
C LYS A 207 12.83 -1.69 14.47
N GLN A 208 12.56 -2.99 14.40
CA GLN A 208 11.45 -3.58 15.15
C GLN A 208 11.87 -3.81 16.61
N THR A 209 11.04 -3.39 17.58
CA THR A 209 11.31 -3.59 19.01
C THR A 209 10.53 -4.79 19.57
N ILE A 210 10.96 -5.33 20.72
CA ILE A 210 10.28 -6.47 21.37
C ILE A 210 8.86 -6.09 21.81
N SER A 211 8.65 -4.88 22.34
CA SER A 211 7.30 -4.38 22.66
C SER A 211 6.47 -4.14 21.40
N GLY A 212 7.10 -3.69 20.32
CA GLY A 212 6.50 -3.58 18.99
C GLY A 212 6.00 -4.92 18.46
N LEU A 213 6.79 -5.98 18.59
CA LEU A 213 6.41 -7.34 18.18
C LEU A 213 5.18 -7.86 18.96
N ILE A 214 5.07 -7.55 20.25
CA ILE A 214 3.90 -7.92 21.07
C ILE A 214 2.65 -7.15 20.61
N ARG A 215 2.80 -5.84 20.33
CA ARG A 215 1.70 -5.01 19.82
C ARG A 215 1.26 -5.44 18.42
N ASP A 216 2.22 -5.80 17.56
CA ASP A 216 1.97 -6.37 16.24
C ASP A 216 1.21 -7.71 16.40
N GLY A 217 1.61 -8.55 17.35
CA GLY A 217 0.93 -9.80 17.68
C GLY A 217 -0.54 -9.58 18.08
N MET A 218 -0.81 -8.67 19.01
CA MET A 218 -2.18 -8.33 19.41
C MET A 218 -3.01 -7.78 18.24
N SER A 219 -2.42 -6.90 17.42
CA SER A 219 -3.10 -6.35 16.25
C SER A 219 -3.39 -7.43 15.22
N SER A 220 -2.49 -8.39 15.01
CA SER A 220 -2.73 -9.52 14.10
C SER A 220 -3.89 -10.42 14.56
N LEU A 221 -4.03 -10.64 15.88
CA LEU A 221 -5.16 -11.39 16.45
C LEU A 221 -6.48 -10.63 16.31
N SER A 222 -6.46 -9.32 16.57
CA SER A 222 -7.63 -8.47 16.35
C SER A 222 -8.03 -8.43 14.87
N ARG A 223 -7.07 -8.33 13.94
CA ARG A 223 -7.32 -8.40 12.49
C ARG A 223 -7.93 -9.73 12.11
N TYR A 224 -7.42 -10.83 12.63
CA TYR A 224 -8.01 -12.15 12.39
C TYR A 224 -9.47 -12.20 12.85
N TYR A 225 -9.80 -11.68 14.03
CA TYR A 225 -11.18 -11.62 14.50
C TYR A 225 -12.06 -10.72 13.61
N LEU A 226 -11.60 -9.51 13.31
CA LEU A 226 -12.36 -8.54 12.52
C LEU A 226 -12.60 -9.03 11.09
N ASN A 227 -11.57 -9.59 10.44
CA ASN A 227 -11.67 -10.15 9.09
C ASN A 227 -12.67 -11.33 9.03
N ASN A 228 -12.71 -12.17 10.05
CA ASN A 228 -13.62 -13.33 10.06
C ASN A 228 -15.06 -13.00 10.47
N PHE A 229 -15.27 -12.00 11.34
CA PHE A 229 -16.56 -11.80 11.99
C PHE A 229 -17.22 -10.45 11.73
N GLN A 230 -16.48 -9.44 11.25
CA GLN A 230 -17.02 -8.09 11.00
C GLN A 230 -16.89 -7.65 9.54
N ASP A 231 -16.03 -8.28 8.75
CA ASP A 231 -15.74 -7.85 7.38
C ASP A 231 -16.92 -8.04 6.43
N GLY A 232 -17.72 -9.10 6.60
CA GLY A 232 -18.93 -9.32 5.81
C GLY A 232 -19.89 -8.12 5.84
N VAL A 233 -20.15 -7.58 7.03
CA VAL A 233 -21.03 -6.40 7.21
C VAL A 233 -20.42 -5.15 6.54
N ARG A 234 -19.10 -5.00 6.55
CA ARG A 234 -18.42 -3.90 5.86
C ARG A 234 -18.51 -4.04 4.34
N GLN A 235 -18.30 -5.24 3.83
CA GLN A 235 -18.43 -5.54 2.41
C GLN A 235 -19.87 -5.28 1.92
N ASP A 236 -20.88 -5.72 2.67
CA ASP A 236 -22.29 -5.46 2.37
C ASP A 236 -22.61 -3.96 2.31
N ALA A 237 -22.03 -3.16 3.22
CA ALA A 237 -22.16 -1.71 3.21
C ALA A 237 -21.52 -1.08 1.99
N MET A 238 -20.33 -1.55 1.59
CA MET A 238 -19.64 -1.09 0.39
C MET A 238 -20.42 -1.46 -0.88
N ASP A 239 -20.97 -2.67 -0.97
CA ASP A 239 -21.74 -3.11 -2.13
C ASP A 239 -23.07 -2.36 -2.27
N LEU A 240 -23.70 -1.98 -1.15
CA LEU A 240 -24.87 -1.09 -1.17
C LEU A 240 -24.52 0.30 -1.69
N ILE A 241 -23.46 0.93 -1.16
CA ILE A 241 -23.09 2.32 -1.51
C ILE A 241 -22.53 2.41 -2.94
N SER A 242 -21.77 1.40 -3.37
CA SER A 242 -21.21 1.34 -4.74
C SER A 242 -22.24 0.92 -5.80
N GLY A 243 -23.44 0.50 -5.39
CA GLY A 243 -24.52 0.11 -6.29
C GLY A 243 -24.39 -1.31 -6.84
N HIS A 244 -23.48 -2.12 -6.31
CA HIS A 244 -23.41 -3.56 -6.61
C HIS A 244 -24.59 -4.34 -6.02
N TYR A 245 -25.19 -3.85 -4.93
CA TYR A 245 -26.42 -4.39 -4.36
C TYR A 245 -27.63 -3.50 -4.64
N THR A 246 -28.65 -4.05 -5.31
CA THR A 246 -29.94 -3.37 -5.52
C THR A 246 -30.94 -3.82 -4.48
N VAL A 247 -31.43 -2.88 -3.66
CA VAL A 247 -32.39 -3.16 -2.59
C VAL A 247 -33.71 -3.67 -3.17
N ASN A 248 -34.08 -4.91 -2.83
CA ASN A 248 -35.37 -5.51 -3.18
C ASN A 248 -36.23 -5.69 -1.92
N ARG A 249 -37.46 -5.16 -1.94
CA ARG A 249 -38.41 -5.26 -0.81
C ARG A 249 -38.85 -6.69 -0.50
N ASN A 250 -38.68 -7.61 -1.45
CA ASN A 250 -39.07 -9.01 -1.31
C ASN A 250 -37.89 -9.90 -0.88
N SER A 251 -36.69 -9.34 -0.72
CA SER A 251 -35.49 -10.06 -0.30
C SER A 251 -35.06 -9.62 1.10
N PRO A 252 -34.52 -10.52 1.93
CA PRO A 252 -34.00 -10.15 3.24
C PRO A 252 -32.85 -9.14 3.10
N SER A 253 -32.72 -8.25 4.09
CA SER A 253 -31.64 -7.28 4.13
C SER A 253 -30.30 -7.99 4.37
N PRO A 254 -29.22 -7.64 3.64
CA PRO A 254 -27.89 -8.19 3.91
C PRO A 254 -27.37 -7.80 5.30
N PHE A 255 -27.89 -6.71 5.89
CA PHE A 255 -27.54 -6.26 7.24
C PHE A 255 -28.35 -6.94 8.37
N GLN A 256 -29.01 -8.06 8.09
CA GLN A 256 -29.64 -8.84 9.16
C GLN A 256 -28.53 -9.40 10.05
N LEU A 257 -28.37 -8.82 11.24
CA LEU A 257 -27.60 -9.44 12.31
C LEU A 257 -28.22 -10.80 12.58
N ASN A 258 -27.53 -11.88 12.18
CA ASN A 258 -27.89 -13.22 12.56
C ASN A 258 -27.88 -13.29 14.10
N GLY A 259 -29.04 -13.05 14.71
CA GLY A 259 -29.31 -13.56 16.04
C GLY A 259 -29.12 -15.06 15.93
N PHE A 260 -28.19 -15.60 16.73
CA PHE A 260 -27.89 -17.03 16.81
C PHE A 260 -29.16 -17.84 16.58
N GLU A 261 -29.28 -18.47 15.41
CA GLU A 261 -30.27 -19.52 15.22
C GLU A 261 -29.83 -20.66 16.14
N SER A 262 -30.49 -20.75 17.28
CA SER A 262 -30.42 -21.90 18.16
C SER A 262 -30.84 -23.12 17.34
N PHE A 263 -29.86 -23.94 16.95
CA PHE A 263 -30.09 -25.29 16.45
C PHE A 263 -31.05 -26.00 17.41
N SER A 264 -32.25 -26.30 16.91
CA SER A 264 -33.17 -27.26 17.53
C SER A 264 -32.81 -28.67 17.11
#